data_AF-K9RFG5-F1
#
_entry.id   AF-K9RFG5-F1
#
_cell.length_a   1.000
_cell.length_b   1.000
_cell.length_c   1.000
_cell.angle_alpha   90.00
_cell.angle_beta   90.00
_cell.angle_gamma   90.00
#
_symmetry.space_group_name_H-M   'P 1'
#
loop_
_entity.id
_entity.type
_entity.pdbx_description
1 polymer ?
#
loop_
_entity_poly.entity_id
_entity_poly.type
_entity_poly.pdbx_seq_one_letter_code
_entity_poly.pdbx_strand_id
1 'polypeptide(L)'
;MLYLAKVHKNEFLVQSELRLLARRENENMWVMIPEEAVILLGKGKHFTENLLVLVELSPTGEIEIIEDATSWVLELVQKYLTTGISPEFLRQEAERAEGWRQNLTLQNQDLARRTLELEARREQIQALEEALQRDKSENHHQDENVDS
;
A
#
# COMPACT_ATOMS: atom_id res chain seq x y z
N MET A 1 -0.32 -10.20 -25.41
CA MET A 1 -0.98 -9.29 -24.44
C MET A 1 -2.38 -9.82 -24.16
N LEU A 2 -2.76 -9.98 -22.88
CA LEU A 2 -4.02 -10.63 -22.50
C LEU A 2 -5.14 -9.60 -22.26
N TYR A 3 -6.32 -9.88 -22.81
CA TYR A 3 -7.51 -9.05 -22.74
C TYR A 3 -8.71 -9.86 -22.24
N LEU A 4 -9.61 -9.18 -21.55
CA LEU A 4 -10.93 -9.68 -21.21
C LEU A 4 -11.89 -9.03 -22.21
N ALA A 5 -12.66 -9.85 -22.91
CA ALA A 5 -13.57 -9.39 -23.93
C ALA A 5 -14.95 -10.03 -23.76
N LYS A 6 -15.96 -9.35 -24.29
CA LYS A 6 -17.31 -9.88 -24.43
C LYS A 6 -17.61 -10.10 -25.90
N VAL A 7 -18.12 -11.27 -26.22
CA VAL A 7 -18.65 -11.58 -27.55
C VAL A 7 -19.93 -10.78 -27.78
N HIS A 8 -19.95 -10.00 -28.84
CA HIS A 8 -21.14 -9.31 -29.33
C HIS A 8 -21.45 -9.78 -30.75
N LYS A 9 -22.73 -9.89 -31.10
CA LYS A 9 -23.13 -10.21 -32.46
C LYS A 9 -23.56 -8.93 -33.14
N ASN A 10 -22.84 -8.56 -34.19
CA ASN A 10 -23.19 -7.38 -34.95
C ASN A 10 -24.31 -7.74 -35.93
N GLU A 11 -25.51 -7.23 -35.68
CA GLU A 11 -26.70 -7.49 -36.53
C GLU A 11 -26.50 -6.98 -37.97
N PHE A 12 -25.69 -5.93 -38.17
CA PHE A 12 -25.44 -5.34 -39.49
C PHE A 12 -24.46 -6.17 -40.34
N LEU A 13 -23.44 -6.75 -39.71
CA LEU A 13 -22.37 -7.46 -40.41
C LEU A 13 -22.56 -8.98 -40.46
N VAL A 14 -23.59 -9.50 -39.75
CA VAL A 14 -23.88 -10.93 -39.58
C VAL A 14 -22.61 -11.68 -39.16
N GLN A 15 -21.80 -11.04 -38.32
CA GLN A 15 -20.51 -11.52 -37.85
C GLN A 15 -20.40 -11.30 -36.34
N SER A 16 -19.64 -12.17 -35.69
CA SER A 16 -19.29 -12.00 -34.28
C SER A 16 -18.19 -10.95 -34.17
N GLU A 17 -18.25 -10.13 -33.13
CA GLU A 17 -17.20 -9.19 -32.76
C GLU A 17 -16.85 -9.35 -31.28
N LEU A 18 -15.63 -8.97 -30.91
CA LEU A 18 -15.14 -8.98 -29.54
C LEU A 18 -15.05 -7.54 -29.07
N ARG A 19 -15.87 -7.18 -28.09
CA ARG A 19 -15.72 -5.92 -27.37
C ARG A 19 -14.71 -6.13 -26.25
N LEU A 20 -13.56 -5.45 -26.32
CA LEU A 20 -12.57 -5.50 -25.26
C LEU A 20 -13.07 -4.71 -24.05
N LEU A 21 -12.99 -5.31 -22.87
CA LEU A 21 -13.48 -4.73 -21.61
C LEU A 21 -12.33 -4.32 -20.69
N ALA A 22 -11.27 -5.13 -20.64
CA ALA A 22 -10.09 -4.85 -19.82
C ALA A 22 -8.83 -5.47 -20.45
N ARG A 23 -7.66 -4.92 -20.15
CA ARG A 23 -6.36 -5.54 -20.46
C ARG A 23 -5.60 -5.87 -19.19
N ARG A 24 -4.85 -6.97 -19.22
CA ARG A 24 -3.89 -7.30 -18.17
C ARG A 24 -2.64 -6.44 -18.36
N GLU A 25 -2.35 -5.61 -17.36
CA GLU A 25 -1.13 -4.80 -17.31
C GLU A 25 -0.02 -5.53 -16.57
N ASN A 26 -0.34 -6.13 -15.41
CA ASN A 26 0.56 -6.99 -14.63
C ASN A 26 -0.21 -8.24 -14.14
N GLU A 27 0.48 -9.19 -13.51
CA GLU A 27 -0.10 -10.48 -13.06
C GLU A 27 -1.44 -10.33 -12.30
N ASN A 28 -1.55 -9.34 -11.41
CA ASN A 28 -2.73 -9.09 -10.59
C ASN A 28 -3.39 -7.73 -10.88
N MET A 29 -3.09 -7.10 -12.02
CA MET A 29 -3.59 -5.76 -12.35
C MET A 29 -4.16 -5.71 -13.75
N TRP A 30 -5.44 -5.31 -13.80
CA TRP A 30 -6.20 -5.12 -15.02
C TRP A 30 -6.66 -3.68 -15.12
N VAL A 31 -6.62 -3.14 -16.33
CA VAL A 31 -7.07 -1.78 -16.64
C VAL A 31 -8.30 -1.88 -17.54
N MET A 32 -9.36 -1.17 -17.17
CA MET A 32 -10.58 -1.09 -17.97
C MET A 32 -10.30 -0.38 -19.29
N ILE A 33 -10.86 -0.89 -20.37
CA ILE A 33 -10.77 -0.30 -21.69
C ILE A 33 -12.07 0.47 -21.95
N PRO A 34 -12.01 1.78 -22.29
CA PRO A 34 -13.20 2.54 -22.66
C PRO A 34 -13.88 1.96 -23.92
N GLU A 35 -15.17 2.23 -24.09
CA GLU A 35 -16.15 1.41 -24.81
C GLU A 35 -15.97 1.27 -26.35
N GLU A 36 -14.85 1.72 -26.92
CA GLU A 36 -14.64 1.81 -28.36
C GLU A 36 -13.71 0.73 -28.96
N ALA A 37 -13.12 -0.14 -28.14
CA ALA A 37 -12.21 -1.17 -28.63
C ALA A 37 -12.94 -2.45 -29.03
N VAL A 38 -13.16 -2.61 -30.34
CA VAL A 38 -13.83 -3.79 -30.92
C VAL A 38 -12.90 -4.49 -31.93
N ILE A 39 -12.84 -5.82 -31.85
CA ILE A 39 -12.12 -6.66 -32.82
C ILE A 39 -13.13 -7.52 -33.57
N LEU A 40 -13.17 -7.41 -34.89
CA LEU A 40 -14.02 -8.24 -35.73
C LEU A 40 -13.47 -9.67 -35.80
N LEU A 41 -14.32 -10.67 -35.55
CA LEU A 41 -13.94 -12.07 -35.74
C LEU A 41 -14.20 -12.45 -37.20
N GLY A 42 -13.19 -13.08 -37.82
CA GLY A 42 -13.32 -13.60 -39.18
C GLY A 42 -14.49 -14.58 -39.35
N LYS A 43 -15.04 -14.63 -40.57
CA LYS A 43 -16.17 -15.49 -40.93
C LYS A 43 -15.89 -16.96 -40.58
N GLY A 44 -16.79 -17.60 -39.82
CA GLY A 44 -16.73 -19.02 -39.46
C GLY A 44 -16.56 -19.31 -37.96
N LYS A 45 -16.21 -18.32 -37.14
CA LYS A 45 -16.20 -18.47 -35.68
C LYS A 45 -17.56 -18.07 -35.08
N HIS A 46 -18.37 -19.08 -34.78
CA HIS A 46 -19.64 -18.91 -34.10
C HIS A 46 -19.44 -18.98 -32.58
N PHE A 47 -19.49 -17.82 -31.93
CA PHE A 47 -19.53 -17.73 -30.47
C PHE A 47 -20.95 -17.39 -30.00
N THR A 48 -21.26 -17.81 -28.78
CA THR A 48 -22.49 -17.41 -28.10
C THR A 48 -22.42 -15.92 -27.77
N GLU A 49 -23.52 -15.21 -27.99
CA GLU A 49 -23.61 -13.80 -27.65
C GLU A 49 -23.48 -13.60 -26.13
N ASN A 50 -22.86 -12.50 -25.72
CA ASN A 50 -22.59 -12.14 -24.33
C ASN A 50 -21.66 -13.10 -23.58
N LEU A 51 -20.98 -14.01 -24.27
CA LEU A 51 -19.95 -14.85 -23.68
C LEU A 51 -18.74 -14.00 -23.28
N LEU A 52 -18.22 -14.23 -22.08
CA LEU A 52 -17.00 -13.62 -21.58
C LEU A 52 -15.80 -14.49 -21.97
N VAL A 53 -14.81 -13.91 -22.63
CA VAL A 53 -13.65 -14.63 -23.14
C VAL A 53 -12.35 -13.90 -22.80
N LEU A 54 -11.29 -14.67 -22.63
CA LEU A 54 -9.92 -14.20 -22.58
C LEU A 54 -9.33 -14.24 -23.99
N VAL A 55 -8.69 -13.15 -24.39
CA VAL A 55 -8.13 -12.98 -25.74
C VAL A 55 -6.67 -12.61 -25.60
N GLU A 56 -5.79 -13.44 -26.15
CA GLU A 56 -4.38 -13.09 -26.29
C GLU A 56 -4.13 -12.50 -27.68
N LEU A 57 -3.64 -11.26 -27.69
CA LEU A 57 -3.22 -10.56 -28.90
C LEU A 57 -1.71 -10.59 -29.03
N SER A 58 -1.24 -10.83 -30.26
CA SER A 58 0.17 -10.69 -30.62
C SER A 58 0.63 -9.23 -30.51
N PRO A 59 1.95 -8.95 -30.57
CA PRO A 59 2.47 -7.59 -30.65
C PRO A 59 1.96 -6.80 -31.88
N THR A 60 1.53 -7.50 -32.94
CA THR A 60 0.95 -6.91 -34.14
C THR A 60 -0.56 -6.68 -34.04
N GLY A 61 -1.19 -7.08 -32.93
CA GLY A 61 -2.63 -6.93 -32.69
C GLY A 61 -3.48 -8.05 -33.28
N GLU A 62 -2.88 -9.14 -33.75
CA GLU A 62 -3.59 -10.31 -34.26
C GLU A 62 -4.02 -11.21 -33.10
N ILE A 63 -5.16 -11.88 -33.24
CA ILE A 63 -5.65 -12.80 -32.21
C ILE A 63 -4.86 -14.11 -32.28
N GLU A 64 -4.10 -14.41 -31.23
CA GLU A 64 -3.39 -15.68 -31.08
C GLU A 64 -4.27 -16.73 -30.42
N ILE A 65 -4.90 -16.38 -29.29
CA ILE A 65 -5.67 -17.32 -28.46
C ILE A 65 -7.00 -16.68 -28.05
N ILE A 66 -8.07 -17.48 -28.05
CA ILE A 66 -9.38 -17.14 -27.48
C ILE A 66 -9.80 -18.29 -26.58
N GLU A 67 -10.03 -18.00 -25.30
CA GLU A 67 -10.43 -18.98 -24.29
C GLU A 67 -11.64 -18.50 -23.49
N ASP A 68 -12.39 -19.44 -22.94
CA ASP A 68 -13.51 -19.14 -22.05
C ASP A 68 -13.00 -18.54 -20.72
N ALA A 69 -13.63 -17.47 -20.25
CA ALA A 69 -13.18 -16.76 -19.05
C ALA A 69 -13.71 -17.36 -17.73
N THR A 70 -14.54 -18.41 -17.75
CA THR A 70 -15.23 -18.93 -16.55
C THR A 70 -14.25 -19.38 -15.48
N SER A 71 -13.25 -20.20 -15.83
CA SER A 71 -12.25 -20.67 -14.85
C SER A 71 -11.48 -19.51 -14.24
N TRP A 72 -11.07 -18.55 -15.07
CA TRP A 72 -10.37 -17.35 -14.61
C TRP A 72 -11.23 -16.48 -13.67
N VAL A 73 -12.53 -16.30 -13.98
CA VAL A 73 -13.46 -15.58 -13.09
C VAL A 73 -13.60 -16.32 -11.76
N LEU A 74 -13.72 -17.65 -11.77
CA LEU A 74 -13.83 -18.44 -10.55
C LEU A 74 -12.56 -18.34 -9.70
N GLU A 75 -11.38 -18.33 -10.31
CA GLU A 75 -10.10 -18.06 -9.62
C GLU A 75 -10.08 -16.67 -8.99
N LEU A 76 -10.59 -15.64 -9.68
CA LEU A 76 -10.68 -14.29 -9.14
C LEU A 76 -11.61 -14.22 -7.92
N VAL A 77 -12.78 -14.84 -8.01
CA VAL A 77 -13.73 -14.95 -6.89
C VAL A 77 -13.07 -15.68 -5.72
N GLN A 78 -12.42 -16.81 -5.98
CA GLN A 78 -11.73 -17.58 -4.96
C GLN A 78 -10.63 -16.77 -4.28
N LYS A 79 -9.81 -16.07 -5.06
CA LYS A 79 -8.62 -15.35 -4.57
C LYS A 79 -8.96 -14.08 -3.81
N TYR A 80 -9.97 -13.32 -4.25
CA TYR A 80 -10.22 -11.97 -3.74
C TYR A 80 -11.54 -11.80 -2.98
N LEU A 81 -12.55 -12.65 -3.20
CA LEU A 81 -13.88 -12.46 -2.61
C LEU A 81 -14.19 -13.44 -1.48
N THR A 82 -13.46 -14.55 -1.35
CA THR A 82 -13.70 -15.56 -0.29
C THR A 82 -13.14 -15.15 1.07
N THR A 83 -12.11 -14.31 1.11
CA THR A 83 -11.44 -13.89 2.34
C THR A 83 -12.27 -12.87 3.14
N GLY A 84 -13.32 -12.30 2.53
CA GLY A 84 -14.17 -11.28 3.15
C GLY A 84 -13.46 -9.93 3.37
N ILE A 85 -12.23 -9.78 2.86
CA ILE A 85 -11.45 -8.56 2.98
C ILE A 85 -11.91 -7.59 1.89
N SER A 86 -12.63 -6.55 2.28
CA SER A 86 -13.07 -5.51 1.34
C SER A 86 -11.98 -4.44 1.14
N PRO A 87 -11.99 -3.73 0.00
CA PRO A 87 -11.10 -2.58 -0.21
C PRO A 87 -11.27 -1.49 0.86
N GLU A 88 -12.50 -1.27 1.35
CA GLU A 88 -12.80 -0.33 2.43
C GLU A 88 -12.15 -0.77 3.74
N PHE A 89 -12.21 -2.07 4.06
CA PHE A 89 -11.53 -2.62 5.24
C PHE A 89 -10.02 -2.38 5.17
N LEU A 90 -9.38 -2.62 4.02
CA LEU A 90 -7.95 -2.38 3.83
C LEU A 90 -7.59 -0.89 3.98
N ARG A 91 -8.41 0.02 3.44
CA ARG A 91 -8.21 1.47 3.62
C ARG A 91 -8.30 1.87 5.09
N GLN A 92 -9.30 1.35 5.81
CA GLN A 92 -9.48 1.64 7.22
C GLN A 92 -8.33 1.09 8.09
N GLU A 93 -7.80 -0.08 7.76
CA GLU A 93 -6.62 -0.62 8.45
C GLU A 93 -5.37 0.23 8.18
N ALA A 94 -5.19 0.71 6.95
CA ALA A 94 -4.09 1.62 6.60
C ALA A 94 -4.17 2.95 7.36
N GLU A 95 -5.36 3.54 7.47
CA GLU A 95 -5.59 4.75 8.26
C GLU A 95 -5.30 4.54 9.76
N ARG A 96 -5.70 3.39 10.32
CA ARG A 96 -5.40 3.04 11.71
C ARG A 96 -3.90 2.87 11.95
N ALA A 97 -3.22 2.17 11.05
CA ALA A 97 -1.77 1.99 11.12
C ALA A 97 -1.04 3.35 11.06
N GLU A 98 -1.49 4.27 10.20
CA GLU A 98 -0.94 5.62 10.13
C GLU A 98 -1.21 6.41 11.41
N GLY A 99 -2.40 6.31 11.98
CA GLY A 99 -2.73 6.91 13.28
C GLY A 99 -1.84 6.40 14.42
N TRP A 100 -1.56 5.09 14.45
CA TRP A 100 -0.62 4.51 15.42
C TRP A 100 0.80 5.00 15.21
N ARG A 101 1.26 5.13 13.95
CA ARG A 101 2.58 5.68 13.62
C ARG A 101 2.75 7.10 14.14
N GLN A 102 1.72 7.94 14.00
CA GLN A 102 1.74 9.32 14.48
C GLN A 102 1.78 9.37 16.01
N ASN A 103 0.95 8.57 16.69
CA ASN A 103 0.95 8.51 18.16
C ASN A 103 2.31 8.06 18.69
N LEU A 104 2.90 7.00 18.11
CA LEU A 104 4.22 6.51 18.49
C LEU A 104 5.30 7.59 18.30
N THR A 105 5.20 8.38 17.22
CA THR A 105 6.12 9.50 16.97
C THR A 105 6.01 10.56 18.07
N LEU A 106 4.79 10.94 18.45
CA LEU A 106 4.56 11.91 19.52
C LEU A 106 5.08 11.41 20.88
N GLN A 107 4.85 10.12 21.19
CA GLN A 107 5.35 9.51 22.42
C GLN A 107 6.89 9.52 22.45
N ASN A 108 7.56 9.20 21.34
CA ASN A 108 9.01 9.27 21.26
C ASN A 108 9.54 10.69 21.45
N GLN A 109 8.88 11.69 20.89
CA GLN A 109 9.25 13.10 21.08
C GLN A 109 9.10 13.55 22.55
N ASP A 110 8.00 13.18 23.21
CA ASP A 110 7.80 13.50 24.63
C ASP A 110 8.84 12.80 25.51
N LEU A 111 9.17 11.54 25.23
CA LEU A 111 10.25 10.83 25.92
C LEU A 111 11.60 11.53 25.74
N ALA A 112 11.96 11.93 24.51
CA ALA A 112 13.19 12.65 24.24
C ALA A 112 13.26 13.97 25.02
N ARG A 113 12.15 14.73 25.06
CA ARG A 113 12.06 15.96 25.86
C ARG A 113 12.31 15.68 27.34
N ARG A 114 11.63 14.69 27.91
CA ARG A 114 11.77 14.33 29.32
C ARG A 114 13.19 13.88 29.66
N THR A 115 13.84 13.13 28.77
CA THR A 115 15.23 12.73 28.94
C THR A 115 16.14 13.95 29.02
N LEU A 116 15.99 14.92 28.12
CA LEU A 116 16.76 16.17 28.15
C LEU A 116 16.51 16.98 29.42
N GLU A 117 15.26 17.09 29.88
CA GLU A 117 14.93 17.77 31.13
C GLU A 117 15.58 17.09 32.35
N LEU A 118 15.63 15.76 32.37
CA LEU A 118 16.27 14.99 33.43
C LEU A 118 17.80 15.14 33.41
N GLU A 119 18.41 15.17 32.23
CA GLU A 119 19.84 15.42 32.06
C GLU A 119 20.21 16.82 32.58
N ALA A 120 19.47 17.86 32.18
CA ALA A 120 19.70 19.23 32.67
C ALA A 120 19.54 19.34 34.20
N ARG A 121 18.56 18.64 34.79
CA ARG A 121 18.41 18.59 36.26
C ARG A 121 19.59 17.90 36.94
N ARG A 122 20.13 16.82 36.35
CA ARG A 122 21.31 16.13 36.88
C ARG A 122 22.53 17.05 36.86
N GLU A 123 22.76 17.76 35.77
CA GLU A 123 23.85 18.75 35.67
C GLU A 123 23.72 19.84 36.73
N GLN A 124 22.50 20.36 36.96
CA GLN A 124 22.26 21.36 38.01
C GLN A 124 22.55 20.82 39.41
N ILE A 125 22.15 19.59 39.72
CA ILE A 125 22.44 18.95 41.01
C ILE A 125 23.95 18.80 41.18
N GLN A 126 24.66 18.31 40.18
CA GLN A 126 26.11 18.13 40.23
C GLN A 126 26.84 19.46 40.46
N ALA A 127 26.44 20.53 39.76
CA ALA A 127 27.03 21.85 39.96
C ALA A 127 26.83 22.39 41.39
N LEU A 128 25.66 22.14 42.00
CA LEU A 128 25.37 22.51 43.38
C LEU A 128 26.18 21.68 44.38
N GLU A 129 26.33 20.38 44.14
CA GLU A 129 27.16 19.50 44.97
C GLU A 129 28.64 19.93 44.94
N GLU A 130 29.17 20.23 43.76
CA GLU A 130 30.54 20.73 43.58
C GLU A 130 30.77 22.10 44.25
N ALA A 131 29.76 22.99 44.24
CA ALA A 131 29.83 24.27 44.96
C ALA A 131 29.85 24.04 46.48
N LEU A 132 28.93 23.21 46.99
CA LEU A 132 28.85 22.90 48.42
C LEU A 132 30.11 22.19 48.93
N GLN A 133 30.74 21.35 48.11
CA GLN A 133 32.00 20.70 48.45
C GLN A 133 33.16 21.69 48.51
N ARG A 134 33.24 22.65 47.59
CA ARG A 134 34.23 23.73 47.63
C ARG A 134 34.09 24.59 48.88
N ASP A 135 32.88 25.06 49.19
CA ASP A 135 32.61 25.87 50.40
C ASP A 135 33.04 25.14 51.69
N LYS A 136 32.79 23.82 51.77
CA LYS A 136 33.22 23.00 52.91
C LYS A 136 34.74 22.90 53.01
N SER A 137 35.43 22.71 51.89
CA SER A 137 36.89 22.65 51.85
C SER A 137 37.53 23.99 52.25
N GLU A 138 36.99 25.11 51.78
CA GLU A 138 37.48 26.45 52.12
C GLU A 138 37.32 26.75 53.62
N ASN A 139 36.16 26.43 54.21
CA ASN A 139 35.94 26.59 55.66
C ASN A 139 36.88 25.71 56.49
N HIS A 140 37.17 24.48 56.07
CA HIS A 140 38.09 23.59 56.80
C HIS A 140 39.53 24.13 56.82
N HIS A 141 39.98 24.73 55.71
CA HIS A 141 41.32 25.34 55.62
C HIS A 141 41.46 26.66 56.41
N GLN A 142 40.36 27.38 56.63
CA GLN A 142 40.36 28.58 57.47
C GLN A 142 40.42 28.24 58.96
N ASP A 143 39.74 27.18 59.40
CA ASP A 143 39.78 26.75 60.80
C ASP A 143 41.17 26.19 61.19
N GLU A 144 41.90 25.50 60.29
CA GLU A 144 43.27 25.00 60.56
C GLU A 144 44.33 26.12 60.63
N ASN A 145 44.13 27.25 59.94
CA ASN A 145 45.07 28.38 59.93
C ASN A 145 44.88 29.36 61.09
N VAL A 146 43.76 29.29 61.82
CA VAL A 146 43.48 30.17 62.97
C VAL A 146 44.00 29.59 64.29
N ASP A 147 44.33 28.29 64.33
CA ASP A 147 44.81 27.57 65.52
C ASP A 147 46.34 27.29 65.52
N SER A 148 47.12 27.97 64.65
CA SER A 148 48.60 27.92 64.58
C SER A 148 49.27 29.24 64.99
#